data_AF-A0A1S3H4Z6-F1
#
_entry.id   AF-A0A1S3H4Z6-F1
#
_cell.length_a   1.000
_cell.length_b   1.000
_cell.length_c   1.000
_cell.angle_alpha   90.00
_cell.angle_beta   90.00
_cell.angle_gamma   90.00
#
_symmetry.space_group_name_H-M   'P 1'
#
loop_
_entity.id
_entity.type
_entity.pdbx_description
1 polymer ?
#
loop_
_entity_poly.entity_id
_entity_poly.type
_entity_poly.pdbx_seq_one_letter_code
_entity_poly.pdbx_strand_id
1 'polypeptide(L)'
;MLKMVMLLSQVTFVIMVSLVLWSGGRARRGGRRGHHYSSRSRYRPGSFGVWHPSGQCDVSQQSYEVYDHTFVFIMDGKHTGEELDPVRFLNHHRCAGRLTNESIIEEGKKAVQFFEEGYGLDLSNVTDSDFINGQVPVEGGRLIFKPFIVDLSDNYRLISETDRYSGKLHKDVPVSDAGWMLSVEEPLDVNGTLFTGRLGLPDTFIFYADYIFQAHFRKTIIHYESRYPSVDIGGRFQFFEAALFSDEYGEGYTTSIFEVEPVTRNKQGREVLTFPKRKTN
;
A
#
# COMPACT_ATOMS: atom_id res chain seq x y z
N MET A 1 6.64 12.46 -36.24
CA MET A 1 5.75 11.29 -36.04
C MET A 1 6.58 10.07 -35.63
N LEU A 2 7.35 10.17 -34.53
CA LEU A 2 8.21 9.09 -34.02
C LEU A 2 8.72 9.49 -32.61
N LYS A 3 7.82 9.57 -31.62
CA LYS A 3 8.17 9.79 -30.19
C LYS A 3 7.23 9.08 -29.20
N MET A 4 6.43 8.12 -29.66
CA MET A 4 5.36 7.51 -28.87
C MET A 4 5.61 6.03 -28.52
N VAL A 5 6.86 5.56 -28.58
CA VAL A 5 7.21 4.15 -28.32
C VAL A 5 8.07 3.96 -27.06
N MET A 6 8.59 5.03 -26.43
CA MET A 6 9.49 4.88 -25.27
C MET A 6 8.79 4.78 -23.90
N LEU A 7 7.55 5.29 -23.74
CA LEU A 7 6.86 5.24 -22.44
C LEU A 7 6.30 3.85 -22.06
N LEU A 8 6.12 2.94 -23.03
CA LEU A 8 5.65 1.57 -22.75
C LEU A 8 6.75 0.67 -22.17
N SER A 9 8.03 1.04 -22.29
CA SER A 9 9.13 0.18 -21.85
C SER A 9 9.44 0.23 -20.35
N GLN A 10 9.05 1.31 -19.64
CA GLN A 10 9.32 1.43 -18.19
C GLN A 10 8.21 0.84 -17.31
N VAL A 11 6.97 0.76 -17.80
CA VAL A 11 5.84 0.18 -17.05
C VAL A 11 5.79 -1.36 -17.17
N THR A 12 6.46 -1.93 -18.18
CA THR A 12 6.42 -3.39 -18.42
C THR A 12 7.39 -4.17 -17.50
N PHE A 13 8.28 -3.50 -16.76
CA PHE A 13 9.31 -4.18 -15.97
C PHE A 13 8.90 -4.56 -14.53
N VAL A 14 7.73 -4.11 -14.05
CA VAL A 14 7.26 -4.41 -12.68
C VAL A 14 6.26 -5.58 -12.61
N ILE A 15 5.77 -6.07 -13.76
CA ILE A 15 4.79 -7.18 -13.81
C ILE A 15 5.50 -8.48 -14.23
N MET A 16 6.42 -8.96 -13.39
CA MET A 16 6.75 -10.38 -13.37
C MET A 16 6.94 -10.83 -11.92
N VAL A 17 6.24 -11.93 -11.60
CA VAL A 17 6.27 -12.68 -10.33
C VAL A 17 5.24 -12.24 -9.29
N SER A 18 4.02 -12.76 -9.41
CA SER A 18 3.33 -13.53 -8.34
C SER A 18 1.93 -13.95 -8.80
N LEU A 19 1.85 -15.02 -9.58
CA LEU A 19 0.61 -15.72 -9.89
C LEU A 19 0.81 -17.20 -9.58
N VAL A 20 0.65 -17.55 -8.30
CA VAL A 20 0.45 -18.94 -7.88
C VAL A 20 -1.02 -19.09 -7.48
N LEU A 21 -1.66 -19.96 -8.25
CA LEU A 21 -3.09 -20.29 -8.33
C LEU A 21 -3.72 -20.63 -6.97
N TRP A 22 -4.86 -20.01 -6.67
CA TRP A 22 -5.82 -20.52 -5.68
C TRP A 22 -7.16 -20.79 -6.37
N SER A 23 -7.42 -22.05 -6.72
CA SER A 23 -8.72 -22.50 -7.23
C SER A 23 -9.53 -23.13 -6.08
N GLY A 24 -10.35 -22.34 -5.41
CA GLY A 24 -11.30 -22.79 -4.40
C GLY A 24 -12.60 -23.34 -5.01
N GLY A 25 -12.59 -24.60 -5.44
CA GLY A 25 -13.79 -25.30 -5.91
C GLY A 25 -14.56 -25.99 -4.77
N ARG A 26 -15.80 -25.55 -4.51
CA ARG A 26 -16.78 -26.27 -3.67
C ARG A 26 -17.28 -27.54 -4.36
N ALA A 27 -17.31 -28.67 -3.66
CA ALA A 27 -18.19 -29.80 -3.98
C ALA A 27 -18.81 -30.39 -2.71
N ARG A 28 -20.12 -30.64 -2.77
CA ARG A 28 -20.99 -31.15 -1.69
C ARG A 28 -20.96 -32.69 -1.58
N ARG A 29 -21.09 -33.14 -0.33
CA ARG A 29 -21.62 -34.41 0.26
C ARG A 29 -21.95 -35.62 -0.64
N GLY A 30 -21.49 -36.81 -0.18
CA GLY A 30 -22.11 -38.11 -0.46
C GLY A 30 -21.50 -39.31 0.31
N GLY A 31 -22.22 -39.81 1.32
CA GLY A 31 -22.41 -41.23 1.69
C GLY A 31 -21.25 -42.24 1.88
N ARG A 32 -21.03 -42.66 3.14
CA ARG A 32 -21.02 -44.05 3.69
C ARG A 32 -20.39 -45.22 2.86
N ARG A 33 -19.28 -45.79 3.37
CA ARG A 33 -19.12 -47.14 3.99
C ARG A 33 -17.66 -47.59 3.90
N GLY A 34 -17.16 -48.18 4.98
CA GLY A 34 -15.77 -48.62 5.10
C GLY A 34 -15.46 -49.91 4.36
N HIS A 35 -14.17 -50.15 4.16
CA HIS A 35 -13.56 -51.48 4.14
C HIS A 35 -12.08 -51.32 4.50
N HIS A 36 -11.64 -52.08 5.50
CA HIS A 36 -10.23 -52.41 5.72
C HIS A 36 -9.73 -53.20 4.52
N TYR A 37 -8.66 -52.74 3.88
CA TYR A 37 -7.78 -53.59 3.09
C TYR A 37 -6.33 -53.16 3.31
N SER A 38 -5.55 -54.07 3.89
CA SER A 38 -4.11 -54.03 3.86
C SER A 38 -3.67 -54.49 2.47
N SER A 39 -2.88 -53.70 1.76
CA SER A 39 -2.11 -54.19 0.61
C SER A 39 -0.83 -53.38 0.45
N ARG A 40 0.30 -54.07 0.59
CA ARG A 40 1.63 -53.62 0.20
C ARG A 40 1.62 -53.31 -1.31
N SER A 41 1.71 -52.03 -1.66
CA SER A 41 1.99 -51.60 -3.03
C SER A 41 3.49 -51.32 -3.18
N ARG A 42 4.18 -52.18 -3.93
CA ARG A 42 5.50 -51.90 -4.50
C ARG A 42 5.29 -50.99 -5.71
N TYR A 43 5.48 -49.68 -5.53
CA TYR A 43 5.57 -48.75 -6.65
C TYR A 43 6.90 -48.95 -7.38
N ARG A 44 6.84 -49.31 -8.66
CA ARG A 44 7.94 -49.14 -9.61
C ARG A 44 7.88 -47.71 -10.16
N PRO A 45 8.98 -46.94 -10.17
CA PRO A 45 8.99 -45.63 -10.79
C PRO A 45 9.06 -45.80 -12.31
N GLY A 46 7.95 -45.52 -12.99
CA GLY A 46 7.90 -45.37 -14.44
C GLY A 46 8.08 -43.92 -14.81
N SER A 47 9.21 -43.62 -15.46
CA SER A 47 9.46 -42.48 -16.37
C SER A 47 8.76 -41.16 -16.04
N PHE A 48 9.38 -40.36 -15.16
CA PHE A 48 9.19 -38.92 -15.16
C PHE A 48 9.72 -38.36 -16.48
N GLY A 49 8.89 -37.58 -17.16
CA GLY A 49 9.29 -36.80 -18.32
C GLY A 49 10.54 -35.98 -18.00
N VAL A 50 11.38 -35.84 -19.03
CA VAL A 50 12.58 -35.01 -19.00
C VAL A 50 12.17 -33.60 -18.58
N TRP A 51 12.47 -33.25 -17.32
CA TRP A 51 12.47 -31.87 -16.86
C TRP A 51 13.57 -31.16 -17.63
N HIS A 52 13.19 -30.30 -18.58
CA HIS A 52 14.09 -29.25 -19.03
C HIS A 52 14.28 -28.30 -17.85
N PRO A 53 15.51 -28.13 -17.32
CA PRO A 53 15.75 -27.11 -16.31
C PRO A 53 15.53 -25.76 -17.01
N SER A 54 14.43 -25.08 -16.71
CA SER A 54 14.44 -23.62 -16.82
C SER A 54 15.59 -23.17 -15.91
N GLY A 55 16.46 -22.29 -16.39
CA GLY A 55 17.57 -21.72 -15.61
C GLY A 55 17.14 -20.90 -14.39
N GLN A 56 15.95 -21.14 -13.82
CA GLN A 56 15.40 -20.55 -12.61
C GLN A 56 16.08 -21.03 -11.32
N CYS A 57 16.98 -22.03 -11.40
CA CYS A 57 17.74 -22.51 -10.24
C CYS A 57 19.08 -21.78 -10.03
N ASP A 58 19.50 -20.90 -10.94
CA ASP A 58 20.70 -20.08 -10.75
C ASP A 58 20.34 -18.79 -9.99
N VAL A 59 20.11 -18.93 -8.69
CA VAL A 59 19.80 -17.83 -7.76
C VAL A 59 21.08 -17.15 -7.24
N SER A 60 22.23 -17.41 -7.86
CA SER A 60 23.56 -17.00 -7.37
C SER A 60 23.82 -15.49 -7.40
N GLN A 61 22.94 -14.71 -8.02
CA GLN A 61 23.04 -13.25 -8.13
C GLN A 61 21.90 -12.48 -7.44
N GLN A 62 21.22 -13.07 -6.45
CA GLN A 62 20.30 -12.30 -5.62
C GLN A 62 21.05 -11.51 -4.55
N SER A 63 21.15 -10.19 -4.75
CA SER A 63 21.28 -9.23 -3.66
C SER A 63 20.03 -9.35 -2.80
N TYR A 64 20.06 -10.18 -1.76
CA TYR A 64 19.04 -10.12 -0.71
C TYR A 64 19.28 -8.82 0.05
N GLU A 65 18.55 -7.76 -0.28
CA GLU A 65 18.30 -6.74 0.73
C GLU A 65 17.64 -7.45 1.90
N VAL A 66 18.36 -7.54 3.02
CA VAL A 66 17.87 -8.19 4.22
C VAL A 66 17.03 -7.16 4.96
N TYR A 67 15.71 -7.34 4.91
CA TYR A 67 14.80 -6.59 5.77
C TYR A 67 14.95 -7.08 7.20
N ASP A 68 15.16 -6.16 8.13
CA ASP A 68 15.15 -6.46 9.56
C ASP A 68 13.70 -6.61 10.07
N HIS A 69 12.75 -5.93 9.41
CA HIS A 69 11.35 -5.97 9.77
C HIS A 69 10.43 -5.82 8.54
N THR A 70 9.30 -6.53 8.53
CA THR A 70 8.27 -6.38 7.49
C THR A 70 6.86 -6.46 8.08
N PHE A 71 5.93 -5.69 7.53
CA PHE A 71 4.49 -5.86 7.77
C PHE A 71 3.77 -6.15 6.47
N VAL A 72 2.79 -7.06 6.52
CA VAL A 72 1.92 -7.37 5.39
C VAL A 72 0.49 -7.01 5.77
N PHE A 73 -0.04 -6.03 5.05
CA PHE A 73 -1.42 -5.61 5.16
C PHE A 73 -2.26 -6.19 4.02
N ILE A 74 -3.55 -6.36 4.28
CA ILE A 74 -4.57 -6.66 3.28
C ILE A 74 -5.68 -5.65 3.36
N MET A 75 -6.24 -5.33 2.20
CA MET A 75 -7.48 -4.60 2.06
C MET A 75 -8.39 -5.50 1.23
N ASP A 76 -9.57 -5.86 1.73
CA ASP A 76 -10.50 -6.77 1.04
C ASP A 76 -11.97 -6.39 1.24
N GLY A 77 -12.20 -5.08 1.35
CA GLY A 77 -13.50 -4.48 1.61
C GLY A 77 -14.13 -3.78 0.40
N LYS A 78 -15.12 -2.94 0.68
CA LYS A 78 -15.79 -2.12 -0.32
C LYS A 78 -15.18 -0.72 -0.29
N HIS A 79 -14.48 -0.36 -1.35
CA HIS A 79 -13.86 0.94 -1.48
C HIS A 79 -14.86 2.02 -1.87
N THR A 80 -15.28 2.79 -0.88
CA THR A 80 -16.15 3.96 -1.03
C THR A 80 -15.38 5.23 -1.39
N GLY A 81 -14.05 5.14 -1.47
CA GLY A 81 -13.14 6.27 -1.57
C GLY A 81 -12.60 6.67 -0.21
N GLU A 82 -11.81 7.74 -0.16
CA GLU A 82 -11.30 8.27 1.10
C GLU A 82 -12.37 9.11 1.81
N GLU A 83 -12.57 8.83 3.09
CA GLU A 83 -13.61 9.45 3.91
C GLU A 83 -13.12 10.75 4.54
N LEU A 84 -14.00 11.74 4.61
CA LEU A 84 -13.82 12.93 5.43
C LEU A 84 -14.65 12.79 6.72
N ASP A 85 -14.10 12.11 7.73
CA ASP A 85 -14.66 12.03 9.08
C ASP A 85 -13.75 12.78 10.07
N PRO A 86 -14.08 14.03 10.42
CA PRO A 86 -13.26 14.84 11.33
C PRO A 86 -13.10 14.22 12.71
N VAL A 87 -14.09 13.47 13.21
CA VAL A 87 -14.03 12.87 14.54
C VAL A 87 -13.02 11.73 14.55
N ARG A 88 -13.10 10.84 13.55
CA ARG A 88 -12.13 9.74 13.43
C ARG A 88 -10.73 10.25 13.09
N PHE A 89 -10.63 11.25 12.21
CA PHE A 89 -9.37 11.92 11.88
C PHE A 89 -8.68 12.49 13.12
N LEU A 90 -9.41 13.27 13.94
CA LEU A 90 -8.87 13.81 15.19
C LEU A 90 -8.47 12.69 16.18
N ASN A 91 -9.27 11.62 16.28
CA ASN A 91 -8.95 10.49 17.14
C ASN A 91 -7.69 9.75 16.68
N HIS A 92 -7.52 9.57 15.37
CA HIS A 92 -6.32 8.98 14.78
C HIS A 92 -5.08 9.78 15.20
N HIS A 93 -5.07 11.08 14.97
CA HIS A 93 -3.91 11.90 15.31
C HIS A 93 -3.65 12.00 16.82
N ARG A 94 -4.69 12.00 17.66
CA ARG A 94 -4.53 11.86 19.12
C ARG A 94 -3.90 10.52 19.48
N CYS A 95 -4.29 9.43 18.82
CA CYS A 95 -3.64 8.13 18.95
C CYS A 95 -2.18 8.15 18.48
N ALA A 96 -1.83 8.98 17.48
CA ALA A 96 -0.46 9.23 17.06
C ALA A 96 0.35 10.10 18.04
N GLY A 97 -0.27 10.61 19.12
CA GLY A 97 0.39 11.46 20.12
C GLY A 97 0.18 12.97 19.92
N ARG A 98 -0.60 13.38 18.92
CA ARG A 98 -0.95 14.78 18.64
C ARG A 98 -2.20 15.16 19.44
N LEU A 99 -1.98 15.58 20.68
CA LEU A 99 -3.06 15.71 21.69
C LEU A 99 -3.97 16.93 21.51
N THR A 100 -3.53 17.93 20.75
CA THR A 100 -4.22 19.22 20.57
C THR A 100 -4.45 19.52 19.10
N ASN A 101 -5.45 20.35 18.78
CA ASN A 101 -5.72 20.75 17.39
C ASN A 101 -4.49 21.48 16.79
N GLU A 102 -3.81 22.28 17.60
CA GLU A 102 -2.59 22.97 17.22
C GLU A 102 -1.49 21.96 16.82
N SER A 103 -1.26 20.91 17.60
CA SER A 103 -0.28 19.86 17.24
C SER A 103 -0.65 19.06 15.99
N ILE A 104 -1.93 19.03 15.61
CA ILE A 104 -2.42 18.39 14.38
C ILE A 104 -2.22 19.33 13.19
N ILE A 105 -2.55 20.62 13.37
CA ILE A 105 -2.32 21.68 12.38
C ILE A 105 -0.83 21.81 12.06
N GLU A 106 0.04 21.78 13.07
CA GLU A 106 1.49 21.84 12.84
C GLU A 106 2.02 20.63 12.06
N GLU A 107 1.38 19.47 12.17
CA GLU A 107 1.71 18.33 11.32
C GLU A 107 1.16 18.51 9.89
N GLY A 108 -0.06 19.04 9.76
CA GLY A 108 -0.63 19.39 8.45
C GLY A 108 0.21 20.41 7.68
N LYS A 109 0.86 21.35 8.37
CA LYS A 109 1.82 22.28 7.77
C LYS A 109 3.04 21.57 7.20
N LYS A 110 3.52 20.49 7.84
CA LYS A 110 4.58 19.64 7.26
C LYS A 110 4.10 18.89 6.02
N ALA A 111 2.84 18.42 6.01
CA ALA A 111 2.25 17.81 4.83
C ALA A 111 2.22 18.81 3.66
N VAL A 112 1.81 20.06 3.91
CA VAL A 112 1.87 21.13 2.90
C VAL A 112 3.29 21.35 2.40
N GLN A 113 4.26 21.52 3.31
CA GLN A 113 5.66 21.70 2.94
C GLN A 113 6.18 20.53 2.09
N PHE A 114 5.83 19.29 2.46
CA PHE A 114 6.15 18.10 1.68
C PHE A 114 5.56 18.15 0.27
N PHE A 115 4.30 18.54 0.10
CA PHE A 115 3.69 18.67 -1.22
C PHE A 115 4.31 19.81 -2.05
N GLU A 116 4.55 20.97 -1.43
CA GLU A 116 5.16 22.12 -2.10
C GLU A 116 6.59 21.82 -2.55
N GLU A 117 7.44 21.29 -1.68
CA GLU A 117 8.86 21.01 -1.99
C GLU A 117 9.02 19.74 -2.83
N GLY A 118 8.29 18.68 -2.49
CA GLY A 118 8.41 17.37 -3.10
C GLY A 118 7.83 17.32 -4.51
N TYR A 119 6.71 18.02 -4.74
CA TYR A 119 6.01 18.02 -6.02
C TYR A 119 6.06 19.37 -6.74
N GLY A 120 6.54 20.44 -6.10
CA GLY A 120 6.64 21.76 -6.75
C GLY A 120 5.26 22.40 -6.97
N LEU A 121 4.36 22.22 -6.01
CA LEU A 121 2.97 22.67 -6.05
C LEU A 121 2.79 23.96 -5.26
N ASP A 122 1.81 24.77 -5.63
CA ASP A 122 1.37 25.94 -4.87
C ASP A 122 0.18 25.60 -3.96
N LEU A 123 0.43 25.54 -2.65
CA LEU A 123 -0.58 25.30 -1.62
C LEU A 123 -0.84 26.55 -0.77
N SER A 124 -0.50 27.75 -1.25
CA SER A 124 -0.64 29.00 -0.48
C SER A 124 -2.09 29.31 -0.03
N ASN A 125 -3.08 28.68 -0.69
CA ASN A 125 -4.50 28.82 -0.37
C ASN A 125 -4.95 27.94 0.80
N VAL A 126 -4.13 27.00 1.26
CA VAL A 126 -4.43 26.14 2.41
C VAL A 126 -4.18 26.92 3.71
N THR A 127 -5.18 26.97 4.58
CA THR A 127 -5.15 27.68 5.85
C THR A 127 -5.23 26.72 7.04
N ASP A 128 -4.94 27.22 8.25
CA ASP A 128 -4.97 26.40 9.47
C ASP A 128 -6.30 25.67 9.71
N SER A 129 -7.43 26.27 9.29
CA SER A 129 -8.74 25.61 9.40
C SER A 129 -8.92 24.41 8.47
N ASP A 130 -8.18 24.37 7.36
CA ASP A 130 -8.36 23.35 6.33
C ASP A 130 -7.73 22.00 6.72
N PHE A 131 -6.79 21.99 7.66
CA PHE A 131 -6.09 20.77 8.08
C PHE A 131 -6.96 19.74 8.81
N ILE A 132 -8.13 20.12 9.32
CA ILE A 132 -9.00 19.21 10.10
C ILE A 132 -10.17 18.70 9.26
N ASN A 133 -10.78 19.55 8.46
CA ASN A 133 -11.99 19.21 7.69
C ASN A 133 -12.11 19.98 6.36
N GLY A 134 -11.03 20.59 5.89
CA GLY A 134 -11.03 21.37 4.65
C GLY A 134 -11.10 20.49 3.41
N GLN A 135 -11.65 21.07 2.34
CA GLN A 135 -11.50 20.57 0.98
C GLN A 135 -11.16 21.77 0.12
N VAL A 136 -9.87 21.95 -0.15
CA VAL A 136 -9.33 23.18 -0.73
C VAL A 136 -8.90 22.91 -2.16
N PRO A 137 -9.54 23.54 -3.15
CA PRO A 137 -9.03 23.55 -4.50
C PRO A 137 -7.70 24.31 -4.56
N VAL A 138 -6.65 23.64 -5.01
CA VAL A 138 -5.31 24.22 -5.22
C VAL A 138 -4.94 24.10 -6.69
N GLU A 139 -3.87 24.77 -7.13
CA GLU A 139 -3.43 24.71 -8.53
C GLU A 139 -4.52 25.11 -9.54
N GLY A 140 -5.31 26.14 -9.22
CA GLY A 140 -6.44 26.58 -10.05
C GLY A 140 -7.63 25.62 -10.05
N GLY A 141 -7.72 24.71 -9.06
CA GLY A 141 -8.79 23.72 -8.91
C GLY A 141 -8.51 22.38 -9.58
N ARG A 142 -7.32 22.19 -10.13
CA ARG A 142 -6.90 20.92 -10.75
C ARG A 142 -6.58 19.84 -9.70
N LEU A 143 -6.26 20.27 -8.49
CA LEU A 143 -6.02 19.40 -7.34
C LEU A 143 -6.93 19.81 -6.17
N ILE A 144 -7.35 18.85 -5.36
CA ILE A 144 -8.03 19.09 -4.09
C ILE A 144 -7.13 18.62 -2.94
N PHE A 145 -6.72 19.56 -2.10
CA PHE A 145 -6.13 19.26 -0.79
C PHE A 145 -7.23 18.95 0.22
N LYS A 146 -7.10 17.84 0.95
CA LYS A 146 -8.01 17.49 2.03
C LYS A 146 -7.36 16.56 3.06
N PRO A 147 -7.78 16.61 4.34
CA PRO A 147 -7.53 15.53 5.26
C PRO A 147 -8.35 14.30 4.83
N PHE A 148 -7.87 13.12 5.17
CA PHE A 148 -8.51 11.87 4.84
C PHE A 148 -8.35 10.84 5.96
N ILE A 149 -9.26 9.89 5.97
CA ILE A 149 -9.12 8.64 6.69
C ILE A 149 -9.68 7.50 5.84
N VAL A 150 -8.99 6.36 5.85
CA VAL A 150 -9.49 5.16 5.15
C VAL A 150 -10.80 4.69 5.80
N ASP A 151 -11.82 4.46 4.98
CA ASP A 151 -13.14 4.00 5.41
C ASP A 151 -13.03 2.61 6.06
N LEU A 152 -13.79 2.37 7.14
CA LEU A 152 -13.79 1.06 7.80
C LEU A 152 -14.28 -0.06 6.88
N SER A 153 -15.09 0.28 5.88
CA SER A 153 -15.59 -0.65 4.88
C SER A 153 -14.51 -1.16 3.92
N ASP A 154 -13.34 -0.52 3.83
CA ASP A 154 -12.17 -1.02 3.09
C ASP A 154 -11.55 -2.26 3.76
N ASN A 155 -11.88 -2.53 5.02
CA ASN A 155 -11.42 -3.68 5.79
C ASN A 155 -9.90 -3.85 5.76
N TYR A 156 -9.19 -2.77 6.07
CA TYR A 156 -7.73 -2.72 6.02
C TYR A 156 -7.11 -3.29 7.31
N ARG A 157 -6.27 -4.33 7.17
CA ARG A 157 -5.82 -5.15 8.31
C ARG A 157 -4.40 -5.68 8.13
N LEU A 158 -3.68 -5.78 9.24
CA LEU A 158 -2.42 -6.50 9.34
C LEU A 158 -2.68 -8.01 9.44
N ILE A 159 -2.01 -8.79 8.59
CA ILE A 159 -2.08 -10.26 8.59
C ILE A 159 -0.77 -10.93 8.93
N SER A 160 0.36 -10.24 8.76
CA SER A 160 1.66 -10.80 9.11
C SER A 160 2.65 -9.71 9.46
N GLU A 161 3.42 -9.95 10.50
CA GLU A 161 4.63 -9.21 10.81
C GLU A 161 5.80 -10.19 10.86
N THR A 162 6.96 -9.78 10.37
CA THR A 162 8.20 -10.55 10.49
C THR A 162 9.31 -9.66 11.02
N ASP A 163 10.18 -10.26 11.81
CA ASP A 163 11.47 -9.70 12.17
C ASP A 163 12.58 -10.66 11.73
N ARG A 164 13.83 -10.28 12.02
CA ARG A 164 15.01 -11.08 11.70
C ARG A 164 14.97 -12.54 12.19
N TYR A 165 14.21 -12.83 13.25
CA TYR A 165 14.25 -14.12 13.96
C TYR A 165 12.91 -14.86 13.98
N SER A 166 11.81 -14.20 13.64
CA SER A 166 10.47 -14.69 13.84
C SER A 166 9.47 -14.10 12.86
N GLY A 167 8.36 -14.80 12.69
CA GLY A 167 7.21 -14.33 11.95
C GLY A 167 5.95 -14.63 12.73
N LYS A 168 5.01 -13.69 12.73
CA LYS A 168 3.72 -13.82 13.37
C LYS A 168 2.62 -13.57 12.35
N LEU A 169 1.63 -14.44 12.38
CA LEU A 169 0.39 -14.28 11.62
C LEU A 169 -0.69 -13.71 12.54
N HIS A 170 -1.41 -12.75 12.01
CA HIS A 170 -2.54 -12.10 12.65
C HIS A 170 -3.81 -12.49 11.94
N LYS A 171 -4.91 -12.59 12.71
CA LYS A 171 -6.20 -12.94 12.13
C LYS A 171 -6.88 -11.72 11.51
N ASP A 172 -7.01 -10.65 12.29
CA ASP A 172 -7.81 -9.46 11.96
C ASP A 172 -7.33 -8.24 12.78
N VAL A 173 -6.05 -7.84 12.67
CA VAL A 173 -5.58 -6.63 13.37
C VAL A 173 -5.95 -5.41 12.52
N PRO A 174 -6.86 -4.53 12.96
CA PRO A 174 -7.26 -3.37 12.18
C PRO A 174 -6.09 -2.39 12.03
N VAL A 175 -5.99 -1.79 10.84
CA VAL A 175 -5.06 -0.71 10.54
C VAL A 175 -5.88 0.57 10.42
N SER A 176 -5.55 1.58 11.21
CA SER A 176 -6.02 2.94 10.97
C SER A 176 -5.01 3.65 10.09
N ASP A 177 -5.51 4.30 9.04
CA ASP A 177 -4.71 5.04 8.06
C ASP A 177 -5.38 6.40 7.84
N ALA A 178 -4.68 7.47 8.17
CA ALA A 178 -5.18 8.84 8.06
C ALA A 178 -4.06 9.86 7.92
N GLY A 179 -4.39 11.00 7.31
CA GLY A 179 -3.50 12.15 7.18
C GLY A 179 -4.03 13.13 6.17
N TRP A 180 -3.15 13.67 5.33
CA TRP A 180 -3.50 14.62 4.28
C TRP A 180 -3.19 14.05 2.91
N MET A 181 -3.99 14.44 1.94
CA MET A 181 -3.78 14.04 0.56
C MET A 181 -4.11 15.14 -0.44
N LEU A 182 -3.57 14.96 -1.64
CA LEU A 182 -3.97 15.66 -2.84
C LEU A 182 -4.69 14.68 -3.78
N SER A 183 -5.95 14.98 -4.09
CA SER A 183 -6.71 14.33 -5.17
C SER A 183 -6.48 15.08 -6.47
N VAL A 184 -6.10 14.37 -7.53
CA VAL A 184 -5.98 14.94 -8.87
C VAL A 184 -7.33 14.91 -9.57
N GLU A 185 -7.90 16.08 -9.82
CA GLU A 185 -9.17 16.24 -10.54
C GLU A 185 -8.92 16.43 -12.04
N GLU A 186 -7.86 17.18 -12.37
CA GLU A 186 -7.43 17.42 -13.74
C GLU A 186 -5.92 17.19 -13.88
N PRO A 187 -5.46 16.63 -15.02
CA PRO A 187 -4.03 16.40 -15.23
C PRO A 187 -3.19 17.68 -15.15
N LEU A 188 -2.05 17.59 -14.46
CA LEU A 188 -1.13 18.69 -14.23
C LEU A 188 0.32 18.24 -14.39
N ASP A 189 1.13 19.03 -15.09
CA ASP A 189 2.59 18.83 -15.10
C ASP A 189 3.20 19.52 -13.88
N VAL A 190 4.01 18.79 -13.13
CA VAL A 190 4.61 19.21 -11.86
C VAL A 190 6.13 19.05 -11.91
N ASN A 191 6.82 19.87 -11.12
CA ASN A 191 8.29 19.96 -11.12
C ASN A 191 8.80 20.17 -9.70
N GLY A 192 8.77 19.10 -8.91
CA GLY A 192 9.27 19.09 -7.55
C GLY A 192 10.58 18.33 -7.40
N THR A 193 11.12 18.39 -6.18
CA THR A 193 12.40 17.75 -5.82
C THR A 193 12.31 16.23 -5.74
N LEU A 194 11.14 15.69 -5.37
CA LEU A 194 10.88 14.25 -5.30
C LEU A 194 10.32 13.71 -6.61
N PHE A 195 9.41 14.45 -7.25
CA PHE A 195 8.77 14.03 -8.49
C PHE A 195 8.70 15.15 -9.51
N THR A 196 9.16 14.85 -10.73
CA THR A 196 8.99 15.70 -11.91
C THR A 196 8.30 14.88 -12.99
N GLY A 197 7.15 15.36 -13.48
CA GLY A 197 6.37 14.64 -14.45
C GLY A 197 4.93 15.10 -14.50
N ARG A 198 4.07 14.29 -15.12
CA ARG A 198 2.64 14.57 -15.21
C ARG A 198 1.91 13.80 -14.11
N LEU A 199 1.20 14.52 -13.24
CA LEU A 199 0.17 13.92 -12.40
C LEU A 199 -0.99 13.49 -13.31
N GLY A 200 -1.36 12.21 -13.19
CA GLY A 200 -2.17 11.47 -14.15
C GLY A 200 -3.64 11.87 -14.21
N LEU A 201 -4.44 10.98 -14.77
CA LEU A 201 -5.90 11.09 -14.88
C LEU A 201 -6.57 11.20 -13.48
N PRO A 202 -7.88 11.53 -13.44
CA PRO A 202 -8.68 11.44 -12.21
C PRO A 202 -8.43 10.14 -11.45
N ASP A 203 -8.58 10.17 -10.12
CA ASP A 203 -8.28 9.08 -9.18
C ASP A 203 -6.77 8.82 -8.93
N THR A 204 -5.92 9.80 -9.26
CA THR A 204 -4.53 9.84 -8.79
C THR A 204 -4.47 10.56 -7.45
N PHE A 205 -3.78 9.97 -6.47
CA PHE A 205 -3.64 10.53 -5.13
C PHE A 205 -2.18 10.63 -4.72
N ILE A 206 -1.87 11.63 -3.89
CA ILE A 206 -0.58 11.80 -3.24
C ILE A 206 -0.85 11.92 -1.74
N PHE A 207 -0.15 11.16 -0.92
CA PHE A 207 -0.45 11.02 0.51
C PHE A 207 0.72 11.44 1.40
N TYR A 208 0.38 12.01 2.55
CA TYR A 208 1.24 12.25 3.71
C TYR A 208 0.44 11.83 4.95
N ALA A 209 0.81 10.74 5.61
CA ALA A 209 -0.08 10.10 6.58
C ALA A 209 0.62 9.15 7.54
N ASP A 210 -0.13 8.64 8.51
CA ASP A 210 0.36 7.69 9.49
C ASP A 210 -0.46 6.37 9.42
N TYR A 211 0.22 5.23 9.48
CA TYR A 211 -0.40 3.95 9.83
C TYR A 211 -0.36 3.78 11.35
N ILE A 212 -1.49 3.39 11.95
CA ILE A 212 -1.59 3.01 13.36
C ILE A 212 -2.24 1.63 13.49
N PHE A 213 -1.53 0.69 14.13
CA PHE A 213 -1.99 -0.68 14.34
C PHE A 213 -1.32 -1.32 15.56
N GLN A 214 -1.77 -2.52 15.95
CA GLN A 214 -1.23 -3.26 17.09
C GLN A 214 -0.32 -4.42 16.62
N ALA A 215 1.00 -4.22 16.65
CA ALA A 215 2.00 -5.24 16.31
C ALA A 215 2.67 -5.77 17.58
N HIS A 216 2.90 -7.08 17.71
CA HIS A 216 3.48 -7.71 18.92
C HIS A 216 2.94 -7.19 20.28
N PHE A 217 1.63 -6.90 20.37
CA PHE A 217 0.97 -6.31 21.56
C PHE A 217 1.41 -4.88 21.93
N ARG A 218 2.00 -4.15 20.99
CA ARG A 218 2.33 -2.73 21.11
C ARG A 218 1.63 -1.94 20.02
N LYS A 219 1.25 -0.71 20.35
CA LYS A 219 0.80 0.25 19.36
C LYS A 219 2.00 0.64 18.51
N THR A 220 1.90 0.40 17.22
CA THR A 220 2.89 0.78 16.22
C THR A 220 2.35 1.96 15.43
N ILE A 221 3.20 2.95 15.21
CA ILE A 221 2.94 4.13 14.38
C ILE A 221 4.03 4.17 13.32
N ILE A 222 3.63 4.25 12.05
CA ILE A 222 4.54 4.36 10.91
C ILE A 222 4.05 5.53 10.08
N HIS A 223 4.85 6.59 10.04
CA HIS A 223 4.62 7.72 9.14
C HIS A 223 4.99 7.32 7.71
N TYR A 224 4.28 7.84 6.72
CA TYR A 224 4.59 7.60 5.33
C TYR A 224 4.35 8.82 4.43
N GLU A 225 5.17 8.89 3.39
CA GLU A 225 5.17 9.95 2.39
C GLU A 225 5.18 9.33 0.99
N SER A 226 4.19 9.62 0.16
CA SER A 226 4.14 9.14 -1.22
C SER A 226 5.41 9.55 -1.98
N ARG A 227 6.17 8.59 -2.52
CA ARG A 227 7.29 8.93 -3.41
C ARG A 227 6.83 9.17 -4.83
N TYR A 228 5.84 8.40 -5.24
CA TYR A 228 5.20 8.50 -6.54
C TYR A 228 3.69 8.67 -6.34
N PRO A 229 3.01 9.40 -7.23
CA PRO A 229 1.55 9.45 -7.23
C PRO A 229 0.99 8.03 -7.36
N SER A 230 -0.12 7.72 -6.67
CA SER A 230 -0.78 6.44 -6.84
C SER A 230 -1.26 6.28 -8.29
N VAL A 231 -0.95 5.15 -8.93
CA VAL A 231 -1.31 4.94 -10.33
C VAL A 231 -2.50 4.01 -10.42
N ASP A 232 -3.57 4.47 -11.08
CA ASP A 232 -4.64 3.60 -11.56
C ASP A 232 -4.32 3.09 -12.99
N ILE A 233 -4.34 1.78 -13.16
CA ILE A 233 -4.16 1.09 -14.44
C ILE A 233 -5.49 0.46 -14.85
N GLY A 234 -6.14 1.10 -15.83
CA GLY A 234 -7.33 0.56 -16.50
C GLY A 234 -8.60 0.56 -15.65
N GLY A 235 -8.71 1.46 -14.67
CA GLY A 235 -9.83 1.57 -13.73
C GLY A 235 -9.96 0.38 -12.79
N ARG A 236 -8.88 -0.42 -12.66
CA ARG A 236 -8.92 -1.72 -12.01
C ARG A 236 -7.77 -1.96 -11.06
N PHE A 237 -6.56 -1.52 -11.37
CA PHE A 237 -5.41 -1.76 -10.48
C PHE A 237 -4.86 -0.45 -9.97
N GLN A 238 -4.85 -0.28 -8.66
CA GLN A 238 -4.20 0.83 -7.98
C GLN A 238 -2.86 0.35 -7.43
N PHE A 239 -1.80 1.09 -7.76
CA PHE A 239 -0.46 0.92 -7.23
C PHE A 239 -0.13 2.09 -6.33
N PHE A 240 0.44 1.80 -5.16
CA PHE A 240 0.91 2.83 -4.25
C PHE A 240 2.28 2.46 -3.67
N GLU A 241 3.16 3.47 -3.63
CA GLU A 241 4.52 3.37 -3.12
C GLU A 241 4.84 4.60 -2.27
N ALA A 242 5.45 4.36 -1.11
CA ALA A 242 5.76 5.41 -0.15
C ALA A 242 7.09 5.16 0.57
N ALA A 243 7.74 6.25 0.96
CA ALA A 243 8.76 6.21 2.00
C ALA A 243 8.08 5.98 3.35
N LEU A 244 8.69 5.18 4.22
CA LEU A 244 8.21 4.93 5.57
C LEU A 244 9.20 5.49 6.59
N PHE A 245 8.67 6.02 7.69
CA PHE A 245 9.45 6.55 8.80
C PHE A 245 8.86 6.05 10.11
N SER A 246 9.70 5.40 10.92
CA SER A 246 9.33 4.88 12.23
C SER A 246 10.45 5.09 13.23
N ASP A 247 10.12 5.56 14.43
CA ASP A 247 11.08 5.65 15.52
C ASP A 247 11.67 4.27 15.89
N GLU A 248 10.83 3.23 15.83
CA GLU A 248 11.20 1.86 16.18
C GLU A 248 12.01 1.19 15.07
N TYR A 249 11.54 1.25 13.83
CA TYR A 249 12.11 0.47 12.72
C TYR A 249 13.09 1.27 11.84
N GLY A 250 13.07 2.61 11.92
CA GLY A 250 13.85 3.51 11.07
C GLY A 250 13.14 3.85 9.76
N GLU A 251 13.93 4.16 8.74
CA GLU A 251 13.43 4.40 7.38
C GLU A 251 13.10 3.07 6.69
N GLY A 252 12.06 3.08 5.89
CA GLY A 252 11.60 1.92 5.12
C GLY A 252 10.91 2.32 3.84
N TYR A 253 10.27 1.34 3.21
CA TYR A 253 9.44 1.56 2.03
C TYR A 253 8.22 0.64 2.03
N THR A 254 7.15 1.11 1.41
CA THR A 254 5.95 0.31 1.14
C THR A 254 5.70 0.19 -0.35
N THR A 255 5.15 -0.95 -0.74
CA THR A 255 4.58 -1.18 -2.07
C THR A 255 3.25 -1.90 -1.91
N SER A 256 2.26 -1.48 -2.69
CA SER A 256 0.95 -2.07 -2.67
C SER A 256 0.37 -2.25 -4.07
N ILE A 257 -0.47 -3.27 -4.19
CA ILE A 257 -1.26 -3.55 -5.38
C ILE A 257 -2.66 -3.87 -4.90
N PHE A 258 -3.61 -3.03 -5.31
CA PHE A 258 -5.03 -3.22 -5.05
C PHE A 258 -5.78 -3.36 -6.36
N GLU A 259 -6.62 -4.39 -6.45
CA GLU A 259 -7.60 -4.54 -7.49
C GLU A 259 -8.93 -3.93 -7.02
N VAL A 260 -9.47 -2.99 -7.79
CA VAL A 260 -10.78 -2.39 -7.60
C VAL A 260 -11.73 -2.92 -8.67
N GLU A 261 -12.80 -3.59 -8.25
CA GLU A 261 -13.86 -4.02 -9.15
C GLU A 261 -14.66 -2.79 -9.61
N PRO A 262 -14.71 -2.46 -10.91
CA PRO A 262 -15.24 -1.17 -11.38
C PRO A 262 -16.71 -0.93 -11.04
N VAL A 263 -17.50 -2.00 -10.92
CA VAL A 263 -18.96 -1.92 -10.73
C VAL A 263 -19.34 -1.87 -9.25
N THR A 264 -18.82 -2.81 -8.46
CA THR A 264 -19.16 -2.92 -7.03
C THR A 264 -18.31 -2.02 -6.16
N ARG A 265 -17.16 -1.58 -6.70
CA ARG A 265 -16.06 -0.93 -5.98
C ARG A 265 -15.46 -1.80 -4.88
N ASN A 266 -15.63 -3.11 -4.94
CA ASN A 266 -14.90 -4.02 -4.07
C ASN A 266 -13.40 -3.89 -4.34
N LYS A 267 -12.62 -3.66 -3.30
CA LYS A 267 -11.17 -3.50 -3.38
C LYS A 267 -10.51 -4.66 -2.67
N GLN A 268 -9.63 -5.36 -3.37
CA GLN A 268 -8.86 -6.46 -2.83
C GLN A 268 -7.38 -6.29 -3.16
N GLY A 269 -6.51 -6.45 -2.18
CA GLY A 269 -5.09 -6.29 -2.44
C GLY A 269 -4.22 -6.49 -1.23
N ARG A 270 -2.94 -6.25 -1.46
CA ARG A 270 -1.90 -6.40 -0.46
C ARG A 270 -0.97 -5.22 -0.50
N GLU A 271 -0.49 -4.90 0.68
CA GLU A 271 0.53 -3.92 0.88
C GLU A 271 1.61 -4.50 1.78
N VAL A 272 2.86 -4.26 1.42
CA VAL A 272 4.02 -4.77 2.14
C VAL A 272 4.91 -3.62 2.53
N LEU A 273 5.01 -3.40 3.84
CA LEU A 273 5.94 -2.45 4.44
C LEU A 273 7.21 -3.21 4.78
N THR A 274 8.35 -2.60 4.50
CA THR A 274 9.66 -3.21 4.74
C THR A 274 10.62 -2.19 5.33
N PHE A 275 11.44 -2.66 6.26
CA PHE A 275 12.46 -1.86 6.94
C PHE A 275 13.81 -2.58 6.78
N PRO A 276 14.72 -2.06 5.95
CA PRO A 276 16.04 -2.65 5.78
C PRO A 276 16.87 -2.54 7.05
N LYS A 277 17.86 -3.42 7.17
CA LYS A 277 18.79 -3.39 8.29
C LYS A 277 19.49 -2.03 8.42
N ARG A 278 19.40 -1.42 9.60
CA ARG A 278 20.15 -0.18 9.90
C ARG A 278 21.64 -0.45 9.66
N LYS A 279 22.27 0.31 8.76
CA LYS A 279 23.72 0.29 8.61
C LYS A 279 24.31 0.79 9.93
N THR A 280 24.88 -0.13 10.71
CA THR A 280 25.73 0.24 11.86
C THR A 280 26.96 0.95 11.30
N ASN A 281 27.04 2.27 11.53
CA ASN A 281 28.27 3.03 11.35
C ASN A 281 29.29 2.68 12.43
#